data_AF-A0A644ZHK3-F1
#
_entry.id   AF-A0A644ZHK3-F1
#
_cell.length_a   1.000
_cell.length_b   1.000
_cell.length_c   1.000
_cell.angle_alpha   90.00
_cell.angle_beta   90.00
_cell.angle_gamma   90.00
#
_symmetry.space_group_name_H-M   'P 1'
#
loop_
_entity.id
_entity.type
_entity.pdbx_description
1 polymer ?
#
loop_
_entity_poly.entity_id
_entity_poly.type
_entity_poly.pdbx_seq_one_letter_code
_entity_poly.pdbx_strand_id
1 'polypeptide(L)' 'MLLALKETIPQIRSIETGRDFKHSERSFDLALIVIFDTREDLEIYDHHPEHEKARAYIKAHRTATATVDFEC' A
#
# COMPACT_ATOMS: atom_id res chain seq x y z
N MET A 1 9.71 4.71 3.39
CA MET A 1 8.46 5.42 3.05
C MET A 1 7.24 4.56 3.35
N LEU A 2 6.95 3.52 2.56
CA LEU A 2 5.75 2.68 2.77
C LEU A 2 5.68 2.05 4.17
N LEU A 3 6.73 1.35 4.61
CA LEU A 3 6.74 0.70 5.93
C LEU A 3 6.60 1.68 7.11
N ALA A 4 7.05 2.92 6.93
CA ALA A 4 6.97 3.95 7.97
C ALA A 4 5.53 4.44 8.20
N LEU A 5 4.59 4.17 7.26
CA LEU A 5 3.18 4.53 7.44
C LEU A 5 2.60 3.90 8.71
N LYS A 6 3.06 2.70 9.10
CA LYS A 6 2.60 2.04 10.33
C LYS A 6 2.96 2.80 11.60
N GLU A 7 4.01 3.61 11.57
CA GLU A 7 4.40 4.45 12.71
C GLU A 7 3.47 5.67 12.87
N THR A 8 2.79 6.07 11.80
CA THR A 8 1.96 7.27 11.74
C THR A 8 0.46 7.01 11.64
N ILE A 9 0.05 5.83 11.14
CA ILE A 9 -1.34 5.46 10.89
C ILE A 9 -1.68 4.27 11.79
N PRO A 10 -2.30 4.50 12.96
CA PRO A 10 -2.61 3.45 13.94
C PRO A 10 -3.52 2.34 13.41
N GLN A 11 -4.31 2.63 12.37
CA GLN A 11 -5.24 1.70 11.73
C GLN A 11 -4.52 0.56 10.98
N ILE A 12 -3.24 0.74 10.64
CA ILE A 12 -2.44 -0.30 10.00
C ILE A 12 -2.09 -1.40 11.01
N ARG A 13 -2.81 -2.53 10.95
CA ARG A 13 -2.47 -3.72 11.75
C ARG A 13 -1.15 -4.34 11.30
N SER A 14 -0.96 -4.50 10.00
CA SER A 14 0.34 -4.90 9.43
C SER A 14 0.56 -4.31 8.05
N ILE A 15 1.84 -4.10 7.71
CA ILE A 15 2.27 -3.64 6.40
C ILE A 15 3.49 -4.43 5.97
N GLU A 16 3.49 -4.87 4.72
CA GLU A 16 4.59 -5.60 4.09
C GLU A 16 4.81 -5.06 2.67
N THR A 17 6.07 -5.04 2.22
CA THR A 17 6.41 -4.70 0.85
C THR A 17 7.57 -5.57 0.37
N GLY A 18 7.57 -5.89 -0.93
CA GLY A 18 8.59 -6.71 -1.55
C GLY A 18 8.78 -6.34 -3.02
N ARG A 19 9.99 -6.55 -3.53
CA ARG A 19 10.30 -6.40 -4.96
C ARG A 19 9.99 -7.70 -5.67
N ASP A 20 9.51 -7.62 -6.89
CA ASP A 20 9.37 -8.82 -7.72
C ASP A 20 10.73 -9.45 -7.98
N PHE A 21 10.79 -10.74 -7.69
CA PHE A 21 11.95 -11.60 -7.92
C PHE A 21 11.85 -12.31 -9.27
N LYS A 22 10.63 -12.59 -9.75
CA LYS A 22 10.41 -13.49 -10.88
C LYS A 22 10.56 -12.79 -12.23
N HIS A 23 10.23 -11.51 -12.30
CA HIS A 23 10.25 -10.69 -13.51
C HIS A 23 9.47 -11.33 -14.66
N SER A 24 8.26 -11.81 -14.38
CA SER A 24 7.39 -12.40 -15.40
C SER A 24 6.59 -11.33 -16.15
N GLU A 25 6.06 -11.65 -17.32
CA GLU A 25 5.23 -10.73 -18.12
C GLU A 25 4.01 -10.17 -17.36
N ARG A 26 3.47 -10.94 -16.41
CA ARG A 26 2.33 -10.52 -15.57
C ARG A 26 2.75 -9.84 -14.27
N SER A 27 4.04 -9.75 -13.99
CA SER A 27 4.55 -9.17 -12.75
C SER A 27 4.54 -7.65 -12.80
N PHE A 28 4.30 -7.03 -11.65
CA PHE A 28 4.71 -5.66 -11.35
C PHE A 28 6.04 -5.67 -10.59
N ASP A 29 6.74 -4.53 -10.51
CA ASP A 29 8.06 -4.46 -9.87
C ASP A 29 8.03 -4.48 -8.33
N LEU A 30 6.91 -4.07 -7.74
CA LEU A 30 6.76 -3.88 -6.29
C LEU A 30 5.37 -4.33 -5.84
N ALA A 31 5.34 -5.06 -4.72
CA ALA A 31 4.12 -5.42 -4.00
C ALA A 31 4.03 -4.62 -2.69
N LEU A 32 2.79 -4.28 -2.30
CA LEU A 32 2.43 -3.72 -1.01
C LEU A 32 1.20 -4.48 -0.52
N ILE A 33 1.27 -4.99 0.71
CA ILE A 33 0.16 -5.64 1.40
C ILE A 33 -0.06 -4.89 2.71
N VAL A 34 -1.29 -4.50 2.97
CA VAL A 34 -1.68 -3.84 4.22
C VAL A 34 -2.89 -4.57 4.79
N ILE A 35 -2.87 -4.83 6.10
CA ILE A 35 -3.98 -5.45 6.83
C ILE A 35 -4.56 -4.41 7.77
N PHE A 36 -5.89 -4.34 7.77
CA PHE A 36 -6.71 -3.50 8.64
C PHE A 36 -7.68 -4.41 9.41
N ASP A 37 -8.19 -3.95 10.56
CA ASP A 37 -9.18 -4.71 11.33
C ASP A 37 -10.61 -4.50 10.83
N THR A 38 -10.88 -3.36 10.18
CA THR A 38 -12.20 -2.99 9.66
C THR A 38 -12.10 -2.29 8.29
N ARG A 39 -13.25 -2.13 7.60
CA ARG A 39 -13.32 -1.31 6.37
C ARG A 39 -13.13 0.17 6.69
N GLU A 40 -13.64 0.62 7.82
CA GLU A 40 -13.50 2.00 8.30
C GLU A 40 -12.02 2.36 8.51
N ASP A 41 -11.21 1.42 9.01
CA ASP A 41 -9.77 1.57 9.16
C ASP A 41 -9.06 1.75 7.81
N LEU A 42 -9.49 1.00 6.77
CA LEU A 42 -9.00 1.17 5.40
C LEU A 42 -9.34 2.56 4.86
N GLU A 43 -10.58 3.04 5.05
CA GLU A 43 -11.01 4.38 4.60
C GLU A 43 -10.22 5.49 5.30
N ILE A 44 -9.96 5.35 6.61
CA ILE A 44 -9.12 6.29 7.36
C ILE A 44 -7.70 6.30 6.80
N TYR A 45 -7.12 5.12 6.53
CA TYR A 45 -5.82 5.00 5.91
C TYR A 45 -5.77 5.64 4.51
N ASP A 46 -6.78 5.39 3.67
CA ASP A 46 -6.80 5.85 2.28
C ASP A 46 -6.74 7.39 2.21
N HIS A 47 -7.45 8.07 3.13
CA HIS A 47 -7.48 9.52 3.24
C HIS A 47 -6.42 10.14 4.17
N HIS A 48 -5.54 9.33 4.79
CA HIS A 48 -4.56 9.84 5.74
C HIS A 48 -3.50 10.71 5.03
N PRO A 49 -3.12 11.88 5.58
CA PRO A 49 -2.14 12.79 4.93
C PRO A 49 -0.79 12.15 4.59
N GLU A 50 -0.28 11.25 5.45
CA GLU A 50 0.97 10.53 5.18
C GLU A 50 0.81 9.50 4.05
N HIS A 51 -0.36 8.86 3.94
CA HIS A 51 -0.64 7.97 2.82
C HIS A 51 -0.76 8.76 1.52
N GLU A 52 -1.41 9.93 1.52
CA GLU A 52 -1.49 10.82 0.36
C GLU A 52 -0.11 11.28 -0.12
N LYS A 53 0.83 11.59 0.77
CA LYS A 53 2.23 11.88 0.41
C LYS A 53 2.90 10.68 -0.28
N ALA A 54 2.73 9.49 0.28
CA ALA A 54 3.26 8.26 -0.32
C ALA A 54 2.62 7.98 -1.69
N ARG A 55 1.30 8.16 -1.81
CA ARG A 55 0.53 8.01 -3.05
C ARG A 55 1.02 8.97 -4.12
N ALA A 56 1.24 10.24 -3.78
CA ALA A 56 1.77 11.25 -4.69
C ALA A 56 3.16 10.89 -5.22
N TYR A 57 4.06 10.47 -4.33
CA TYR A 57 5.40 10.00 -4.72
C TYR A 57 5.31 8.81 -5.67
N ILE A 58 4.53 7.78 -5.32
CA ILE A 58 4.39 6.57 -6.14
C ILE A 58 3.78 6.90 -7.51
N LYS A 59 2.74 7.75 -7.54
CA LYS A 59 2.08 8.17 -8.79
C LYS A 59 3.04 8.89 -9.73
N ALA A 60 3.98 9.66 -9.19
CA ALA A 60 4.99 10.36 -10.00
C ALA A 60 6.05 9.43 -10.62
N HIS A 61 6.25 8.23 -10.07
CA HIS A 61 7.33 7.31 -10.48
C HIS A 61 6.83 6.00 -11.12
N ARG A 62 5.56 5.63 -10.93
CA ARG A 62 5.00 4.39 -11.48
C ARG A 62 4.58 4.57 -12.94
N THR A 63 4.70 3.48 -13.70
CA THR A 63 4.13 3.38 -15.06
C THR A 63 2.72 2.77 -15.04
N ALA A 64 2.45 1.87 -14.10
CA ALA A 64 1.17 1.20 -13.92
C ALA A 64 0.91 0.84 -12.45
N THR A 65 -0.33 0.48 -12.12
CA THR A 65 -0.75 -0.01 -10.79
C THR A 65 -1.92 -0.97 -10.94
N ALA A 66 -2.05 -1.91 -10.00
CA ALA A 66 -3.26 -2.67 -9.78
C ALA A 66 -3.44 -2.86 -8.27
N THR A 67 -4.68 -2.83 -7.79
CA THR A 67 -5.03 -2.94 -6.37
C THR A 67 -6.28 -3.78 -6.24
N VAL A 68 -6.37 -4.58 -5.18
CA VAL A 68 -7.56 -5.36 -4.83
C VAL A 68 -7.74 -5.24 -3.32
N ASP A 69 -8.94 -4.81 -2.92
CA ASP A 69 -9.39 -4.79 -1.54
C ASP A 69 -10.39 -5.93 -1.35
N PHE A 70 -10.21 -6.73 -0.31
CA PHE A 70 -11.03 -7.91 -0.05
C PHE A 70 -11.13 -8.19 1.46
N GLU A 71 -12.13 -8.99 1.82
CA GLU A 71 -12.33 -9.50 3.17
C GLU A 71 -12.15 -11.02 3.20
N CYS A 72 -11.76 -11.55 4.34
CA CYS A 72 -11.68 -13.00 4.61
C CYS A 72 -12.68 -13.41 5.68
#